data_AF-A0A955MBN7-F1
#
_entry.id   AF-A0A955MBN7-F1
#
_cell.length_a   1.000
_cell.length_b   1.000
_cell.length_c   1.000
_cell.angle_alpha   90.00
_cell.angle_beta   90.00
_cell.angle_gamma   90.00
#
_symmetry.space_group_name_H-M   'P 1'
#
loop_
_entity.id
_entity.type
_entity.pdbx_description
1 polymer ?
#
loop_
_entity_poly.entity_id
_entity_poly.type
_entity_poly.pdbx_seq_one_letter_code
_entity_poly.pdbx_strand_id
1 'polypeptide(L)'
;MQKTAFGKVAIIAVMAVAFMAVKQQPAFSAFEPDWGVSWDGGVGTGYNDVAKWLVNNGYYNDFGEATAFAQSGYIGHDVADPDPFFWSFNNIPVEFQIVYENAGFANQNTFGYYTGIGDEKNLSQIFNGIENGPKELLIGDDFGLYLKTPLHNTWFTDRSENSAQQMGILENPGGNAQALIYELKQNQQWLVAWEDLDATKLKQADRDFNDMYALVTVVPEPISSALFLLGGGVLAARRFKRKRS
;
A
#
# COMPACT_ATOMS: atom_id res chain seq x y z
N MET A 1 -20.25 70.93 -3.06
CA MET A 1 -19.29 69.93 -3.59
C MET A 1 -18.93 68.95 -2.47
N GLN A 2 -19.67 67.84 -2.36
CA GLN A 2 -19.41 66.78 -1.37
C GLN A 2 -18.58 65.68 -2.03
N LYS A 3 -17.43 65.33 -1.43
CA LYS A 3 -16.56 64.23 -1.87
C LYS A 3 -16.95 62.97 -1.09
N THR A 4 -17.50 61.98 -1.79
CA THR A 4 -17.78 60.64 -1.30
C THR A 4 -16.50 59.81 -1.21
N ALA A 5 -16.22 59.24 -0.04
CA ALA A 5 -15.10 58.34 0.20
C ALA A 5 -15.53 56.88 -0.08
N PHE A 6 -14.88 56.24 -1.05
CA PHE A 6 -15.03 54.80 -1.31
C PHE A 6 -14.14 54.01 -0.36
N GLY A 7 -14.74 53.33 0.62
CA GLY A 7 -14.08 52.31 1.43
C GLY A 7 -13.89 51.03 0.63
N LYS A 8 -12.65 50.62 0.38
CA LYS A 8 -12.31 49.32 -0.19
C LYS A 8 -12.37 48.26 0.92
N VAL A 9 -13.36 47.38 0.85
CA VAL A 9 -13.42 46.17 1.68
C VAL A 9 -12.45 45.14 1.10
N ALA A 10 -11.44 44.77 1.88
CA ALA A 10 -10.54 43.68 1.52
C ALA A 10 -11.23 42.35 1.85
N ILE A 11 -11.58 41.59 0.81
CA ILE A 11 -12.07 40.22 0.94
C ILE A 11 -10.86 39.35 1.31
N ILE A 12 -10.84 38.84 2.54
CA ILE A 12 -9.91 37.79 2.95
C ILE A 12 -10.54 36.47 2.53
N ALA A 13 -10.05 35.90 1.43
CA ALA A 13 -10.37 34.53 1.05
C ALA A 13 -9.59 33.59 1.98
N VAL A 14 -10.30 32.94 2.90
CA VAL A 14 -9.76 31.82 3.67
C VAL A 14 -9.84 30.61 2.74
N MET A 15 -8.70 30.16 2.19
CA MET A 15 -8.65 28.84 1.55
C MET A 15 -8.75 27.79 2.66
N ALA A 16 -9.89 27.11 2.73
CA ALA A 16 -10.02 25.89 3.50
C ALA A 16 -9.23 24.80 2.76
N VAL A 17 -8.16 24.31 3.39
CA VAL A 17 -7.51 23.06 2.95
C VAL A 17 -8.48 21.95 3.34
N ALA A 18 -9.22 21.44 2.35
CA ALA A 18 -10.04 20.26 2.54
C ALA A 18 -9.10 19.06 2.68
N PHE A 19 -8.96 18.53 3.89
CA PHE A 19 -8.43 17.19 4.07
C PHE A 19 -9.41 16.24 3.38
N MET A 20 -9.07 15.77 2.17
CA MET A 20 -9.84 14.70 1.54
C MET A 20 -9.68 13.46 2.39
N ALA A 21 -10.79 13.02 2.99
CA ALA A 21 -10.81 11.77 3.73
C ALA A 21 -10.50 10.64 2.75
N VAL A 22 -9.43 9.89 2.99
CA VAL A 22 -9.26 8.55 2.43
C VAL A 22 -10.54 7.80 2.77
N LYS A 23 -11.25 7.26 1.78
CA LYS A 23 -12.46 6.47 2.04
C LYS A 23 -12.05 5.32 2.96
N GLN A 24 -12.52 5.36 4.21
CA GLN A 24 -12.31 4.30 5.18
C GLN A 24 -12.91 3.01 4.63
N GLN A 25 -12.10 1.95 4.56
CA GLN A 25 -12.63 0.60 4.45
C GLN A 25 -13.24 0.16 5.80
N PRO A 26 -14.34 -0.61 5.80
CA PRO A 26 -14.99 -1.08 7.02
C PRO A 26 -14.06 -1.99 7.84
N ALA A 27 -14.24 -2.03 9.16
CA ALA A 27 -13.51 -2.94 10.06
C ALA A 27 -14.04 -4.38 9.91
N PHE A 28 -13.12 -5.35 9.84
CA PHE A 28 -13.40 -6.76 9.52
C PHE A 28 -13.50 -7.65 10.77
N SER A 29 -14.22 -8.78 10.66
CA SER A 29 -14.33 -9.81 11.72
C SER A 29 -13.25 -10.88 11.57
N ALA A 30 -12.68 -11.34 12.69
CA ALA A 30 -11.61 -12.34 12.70
C ALA A 30 -12.10 -13.74 12.24
N PHE A 31 -11.39 -14.32 11.27
CA PHE A 31 -11.42 -15.74 10.89
C PHE A 31 -10.00 -16.30 10.99
N GLU A 32 -9.87 -17.60 11.20
CA GLU A 32 -8.59 -18.31 11.24
C GLU A 32 -8.37 -18.98 9.87
N PRO A 33 -7.45 -18.49 9.02
CA PRO A 33 -7.31 -19.09 7.70
C PRO A 33 -6.50 -20.37 7.76
N ASP A 34 -7.01 -21.40 7.08
CA ASP A 34 -6.32 -22.67 6.86
C ASP A 34 -5.30 -22.51 5.73
N TRP A 35 -4.15 -21.92 6.07
CA TRP A 35 -3.01 -21.86 5.17
C TRP A 35 -2.41 -23.26 5.07
N GLY A 36 -2.53 -23.84 3.87
CA GLY A 36 -1.68 -24.94 3.45
C GLY A 36 -0.21 -24.62 3.74
N VAL A 37 0.54 -25.65 4.11
CA VAL A 37 1.92 -25.60 4.59
C VAL A 37 2.94 -24.97 3.61
N SER A 38 3.15 -23.64 3.68
CA SER A 38 4.43 -22.92 3.47
C SER A 38 4.19 -21.43 3.72
N TRP A 39 5.01 -20.65 4.45
CA TRP A 39 6.44 -20.32 4.33
C TRP A 39 7.40 -21.28 5.05
N ASP A 40 7.58 -22.45 4.45
CA ASP A 40 8.66 -23.44 4.59
C ASP A 40 9.12 -23.95 5.96
N GLY A 41 8.24 -23.96 6.97
CA GLY A 41 8.47 -24.78 8.16
C GLY A 41 7.20 -25.31 8.82
N GLY A 42 6.42 -26.11 8.11
CA GLY A 42 5.21 -26.71 8.69
C GLY A 42 4.15 -25.67 9.09
N VAL A 43 3.04 -26.17 9.65
CA VAL A 43 1.83 -25.37 9.95
C VAL A 43 2.20 -24.15 10.83
N GLY A 44 1.89 -22.94 10.33
CA GLY A 44 2.01 -21.68 11.09
C GLY A 44 3.30 -20.85 10.89
N THR A 45 4.12 -21.14 9.89
CA THR A 45 5.42 -20.45 9.72
C THR A 45 5.38 -19.09 9.04
N GLY A 46 4.57 -18.89 8.00
CA GLY A 46 4.52 -17.58 7.31
C GLY A 46 4.09 -16.42 8.20
N TYR A 47 3.10 -16.65 9.07
CA TYR A 47 2.71 -15.64 10.07
C TYR A 47 3.80 -15.35 11.09
N ASN A 48 4.56 -16.36 11.48
CA ASN A 48 5.68 -16.15 12.40
C ASN A 48 6.76 -15.28 11.75
N ASP A 49 6.96 -15.36 10.45
CA ASP A 49 7.95 -14.53 9.75
C ASP A 49 7.46 -13.09 9.57
N VAL A 50 6.18 -12.90 9.24
CA VAL A 50 5.54 -11.56 9.29
C VAL A 50 5.65 -10.99 10.71
N ALA A 51 5.31 -11.78 11.74
CA ALA A 51 5.38 -11.35 13.14
C ALA A 51 6.81 -11.01 13.59
N LYS A 52 7.82 -11.80 13.21
CA LYS A 52 9.23 -11.49 13.46
C LYS A 52 9.62 -10.18 12.77
N TRP A 53 9.22 -10.00 11.51
CA TRP A 53 9.49 -8.77 10.78
C TRP A 53 8.86 -7.55 11.49
N LEU A 54 7.60 -7.68 11.92
CA LEU A 54 6.88 -6.63 12.64
C LEU A 54 7.56 -6.25 13.95
N VAL A 55 8.01 -7.22 14.75
CA VAL A 55 8.75 -6.97 16.00
C VAL A 55 10.11 -6.34 15.71
N ASN A 56 10.87 -6.87 14.76
CA ASN A 56 12.20 -6.38 14.42
C ASN A 56 12.20 -4.94 13.88
N ASN A 57 11.09 -4.51 13.27
CA ASN A 57 10.90 -3.16 12.77
C ASN A 57 10.15 -2.23 13.76
N GLY A 58 9.88 -2.70 14.98
CA GLY A 58 9.32 -1.88 16.05
C GLY A 58 7.82 -1.56 15.92
N TYR A 59 7.08 -2.32 15.11
CA TYR A 59 5.62 -2.20 15.03
C TYR A 59 4.92 -2.81 16.25
N TYR A 60 5.52 -3.85 16.82
CA TYR A 60 5.04 -4.54 18.01
C TYR A 60 6.20 -4.80 18.97
N ASN A 61 5.92 -4.76 20.27
CA ASN A 61 6.92 -5.06 21.31
C ASN A 61 6.97 -6.54 21.67
N ASP A 62 5.90 -7.28 21.36
CA ASP A 62 5.72 -8.68 21.73
C ASP A 62 5.44 -9.54 20.50
N PHE A 63 6.08 -10.71 20.46
CA PHE A 63 5.92 -11.65 19.35
C PHE A 63 4.53 -12.28 19.31
N GLY A 64 3.89 -12.50 20.47
CA GLY A 64 2.52 -13.01 20.55
C GLY A 64 1.51 -12.02 19.98
N GLU A 65 1.61 -10.74 20.35
CA GLU A 65 0.78 -9.67 19.77
C GLU A 65 0.99 -9.56 18.25
N ALA A 66 2.24 -9.58 17.80
CA ALA A 66 2.57 -9.53 16.38
C ALA A 66 2.05 -10.76 15.61
N THR A 67 2.07 -11.95 16.21
CA THR A 67 1.55 -13.19 15.62
C THR A 67 0.04 -13.13 15.49
N ALA A 68 -0.66 -12.69 16.54
CA ALA A 68 -2.11 -12.50 16.50
C ALA A 68 -2.48 -11.51 15.38
N PHE A 69 -1.77 -10.39 15.27
CA PHE A 69 -1.97 -9.44 14.18
C PHE A 69 -1.63 -10.02 12.80
N ALA A 70 -0.55 -10.78 12.66
CA ALA A 70 -0.20 -11.42 11.39
C ALA A 70 -1.29 -12.40 10.92
N GLN A 71 -1.95 -13.08 11.86
CA GLN A 71 -3.02 -14.05 11.59
C GLN A 71 -4.37 -13.42 11.26
N SER A 72 -4.71 -12.28 11.88
CA SER A 72 -6.07 -11.71 11.78
C SER A 72 -6.14 -10.27 11.28
N GLY A 73 -5.00 -9.61 11.09
CA GLY A 73 -4.89 -8.17 10.84
C GLY A 73 -4.74 -7.78 9.37
N TYR A 74 -4.82 -8.74 8.45
CA TYR A 74 -4.77 -8.44 7.02
C TYR A 74 -6.15 -8.11 6.45
N ILE A 75 -6.18 -7.29 5.41
CA ILE A 75 -7.38 -6.83 4.72
C ILE A 75 -7.68 -7.79 3.55
N GLY A 76 -8.95 -8.16 3.33
CA GLY A 76 -9.39 -8.94 2.15
C GLY A 76 -9.45 -10.43 2.40
N HIS A 77 -9.80 -10.79 3.62
CA HIS A 77 -9.70 -12.10 4.19
C HIS A 77 -10.71 -13.07 3.55
N ASP A 78 -11.99 -12.74 3.54
CA ASP A 78 -13.05 -13.63 3.07
C ASP A 78 -13.30 -13.49 1.56
N VAL A 79 -13.73 -14.58 0.91
CA VAL A 79 -14.31 -14.53 -0.45
C VAL A 79 -15.57 -13.63 -0.52
N ALA A 80 -16.14 -13.30 0.64
CA ALA A 80 -17.25 -12.37 0.79
C ALA A 80 -16.80 -10.96 1.19
N ASP A 81 -15.53 -10.76 1.56
CA ASP A 81 -15.02 -9.42 1.80
C ASP A 81 -14.95 -8.68 0.46
N PRO A 82 -15.43 -7.43 0.38
CA PRO A 82 -15.22 -6.61 -0.80
C PRO A 82 -13.72 -6.50 -1.03
N ASP A 83 -13.26 -7.11 -2.12
CA ASP A 83 -11.86 -7.25 -2.50
C ASP A 83 -11.12 -5.92 -2.31
N PRO A 84 -10.26 -5.78 -1.28
CA PRO A 84 -9.62 -4.50 -0.94
C PRO A 84 -8.42 -4.19 -1.84
N PHE A 85 -8.30 -4.92 -2.95
CA PHE A 85 -7.12 -4.95 -3.78
C PHE A 85 -7.01 -3.77 -4.74
N PHE A 86 -7.99 -2.85 -4.67
CA PHE A 86 -7.94 -1.55 -5.30
C PHE A 86 -7.76 -0.47 -4.24
N TRP A 87 -6.54 0.05 -4.12
CA TRP A 87 -6.28 1.28 -3.38
C TRP A 87 -6.69 2.48 -4.22
N SER A 88 -7.29 3.47 -3.56
CA SER A 88 -7.60 4.76 -4.15
C SER A 88 -6.96 5.87 -3.33
N PHE A 89 -5.79 6.33 -3.78
CA PHE A 89 -5.08 7.43 -3.13
C PHE A 89 -5.45 8.80 -3.69
N ASN A 90 -6.38 8.89 -4.66
CA ASN A 90 -6.91 10.16 -5.18
C ASN A 90 -5.83 11.21 -5.55
N ASN A 91 -4.75 10.80 -6.22
CA ASN A 91 -3.58 11.66 -6.50
C ASN A 91 -2.84 12.14 -5.24
N ILE A 92 -2.82 11.36 -4.16
CA ILE A 92 -1.87 11.55 -3.06
C ILE A 92 -0.60 10.76 -3.41
N PRO A 93 0.61 11.34 -3.31
CA PRO A 93 1.84 10.61 -3.57
C PRO A 93 2.04 9.47 -2.58
N VAL A 94 2.47 8.33 -3.10
CA VAL A 94 2.70 7.10 -2.33
C VAL A 94 4.08 6.58 -2.62
N GLU A 95 4.81 6.23 -1.57
CA GLU A 95 6.11 5.60 -1.63
C GLU A 95 5.97 4.08 -1.53
N PHE A 96 6.57 3.38 -2.49
CA PHE A 96 6.72 1.93 -2.47
C PHE A 96 8.15 1.57 -2.09
N GLN A 97 8.35 0.52 -1.31
CA GLN A 97 9.67 0.02 -0.97
C GLN A 97 9.64 -1.49 -0.75
N ILE A 98 10.48 -2.26 -1.45
CA ILE A 98 10.72 -3.66 -1.10
C ILE A 98 11.58 -3.70 0.16
N VAL A 99 11.06 -4.27 1.25
CA VAL A 99 11.72 -4.34 2.57
C VAL A 99 12.21 -5.73 2.92
N TYR A 100 11.71 -6.74 2.22
CA TYR A 100 12.17 -8.11 2.31
C TYR A 100 11.91 -8.79 0.98
N GLU A 101 12.86 -9.56 0.52
CA GLU A 101 12.71 -10.42 -0.64
C GLU A 101 13.55 -11.66 -0.42
N ASN A 102 12.90 -12.81 -0.37
CA ASN A 102 13.51 -14.09 -0.10
C ASN A 102 13.07 -15.07 -1.17
N ALA A 103 13.96 -15.34 -2.13
CA ALA A 103 13.83 -16.39 -3.14
C ALA A 103 14.98 -16.33 -4.15
N GLY A 104 15.17 -17.39 -4.92
CA GLY A 104 16.13 -17.46 -6.03
C GLY A 104 15.77 -16.58 -7.23
N PHE A 105 14.56 -16.02 -7.32
CA PHE A 105 14.20 -15.00 -8.31
C PHE A 105 14.16 -13.56 -7.78
N ALA A 106 14.64 -13.29 -6.56
CA ALA A 106 14.73 -11.94 -5.99
C ALA A 106 15.24 -10.90 -7.01
N ASN A 107 16.37 -11.23 -7.64
CA ASN A 107 17.03 -10.31 -8.56
C ASN A 107 16.45 -10.27 -9.99
N GLN A 108 15.31 -10.92 -10.23
CA GLN A 108 14.76 -11.09 -11.58
C GLN A 108 13.24 -10.83 -11.65
N ASN A 109 12.59 -10.55 -10.53
CA ASN A 109 11.17 -10.27 -10.51
C ASN A 109 10.86 -8.83 -10.93
N THR A 110 9.65 -8.61 -11.41
CA THR A 110 9.10 -7.29 -11.67
C THR A 110 7.94 -7.05 -10.72
N PHE A 111 8.05 -6.03 -9.89
CA PHE A 111 6.98 -5.58 -9.02
C PHE A 111 6.38 -4.30 -9.58
N GLY A 112 5.05 -4.21 -9.59
CA GLY A 112 4.37 -3.05 -10.12
C GLY A 112 2.97 -2.85 -9.61
N TYR A 113 2.29 -1.87 -10.19
CA TYR A 113 0.86 -1.64 -9.98
C TYR A 113 0.10 -1.80 -11.30
N TYR A 114 -1.20 -2.08 -11.20
CA TYR A 114 -2.08 -2.10 -12.35
C TYR A 114 -3.32 -1.27 -12.09
N THR A 115 -3.86 -0.69 -13.16
CA THR A 115 -5.17 -0.03 -13.16
C THR A 115 -6.12 -0.76 -14.11
N GLY A 116 -7.42 -0.66 -13.87
CA GLY A 116 -8.44 -1.41 -14.62
C GLY A 116 -8.60 -2.86 -14.15
N ILE A 117 -9.48 -3.60 -14.83
CA ILE A 117 -9.87 -4.99 -14.52
C ILE A 117 -9.90 -5.85 -15.79
N GLY A 118 -9.74 -7.16 -15.65
CA GLY A 118 -9.85 -8.12 -16.74
C GLY A 118 -8.89 -7.82 -17.90
N ASP A 119 -9.41 -7.77 -19.12
CA ASP A 119 -8.61 -7.52 -20.33
C ASP A 119 -8.21 -6.05 -20.51
N GLU A 120 -8.80 -5.13 -19.74
CA GLU A 120 -8.52 -3.69 -19.82
C GLU A 120 -7.41 -3.24 -18.85
N LYS A 121 -6.75 -4.18 -18.16
CA LYS A 121 -5.67 -3.90 -17.21
C LYS A 121 -4.47 -3.22 -17.87
N ASN A 122 -3.99 -2.15 -17.26
CA ASN A 122 -2.75 -1.48 -17.63
C ASN A 122 -1.69 -1.69 -16.55
N LEU A 123 -0.58 -2.33 -16.90
CA LEU A 123 0.51 -2.63 -15.96
C LEU A 123 1.57 -1.53 -15.98
N SER A 124 1.96 -1.08 -14.79
CA SER A 124 3.02 -0.09 -14.59
C SER A 124 4.07 -0.64 -13.61
N GLN A 125 5.30 -0.71 -14.08
CA GLN A 125 6.41 -1.24 -13.28
C GLN A 125 6.87 -0.24 -12.22
N ILE A 126 7.03 -0.71 -10.99
CA ILE A 126 7.64 0.02 -9.88
C ILE A 126 9.12 -0.39 -9.77
N PHE A 127 9.40 -1.68 -9.60
CA PHE A 127 10.74 -2.24 -9.45
C PHE A 127 11.01 -3.35 -10.47
N ASN A 128 12.26 -3.49 -10.87
CA ASN A 128 12.72 -4.63 -11.67
C ASN A 128 14.06 -5.18 -11.21
N GLY A 129 14.11 -6.49 -11.06
CA GLY A 129 15.30 -7.22 -10.66
C GLY A 129 15.79 -6.78 -9.28
N ILE A 130 17.02 -6.26 -9.23
CA ILE A 130 17.72 -5.92 -7.98
C ILE A 130 17.25 -4.61 -7.31
N GLU A 131 16.22 -3.95 -7.86
CA GLU A 131 15.75 -2.66 -7.36
C GLU A 131 14.90 -2.82 -6.09
N ASN A 132 15.31 -2.18 -4.99
CA ASN A 132 14.63 -2.27 -3.69
C ASN A 132 14.58 -0.94 -2.91
N GLY A 133 14.92 0.19 -3.54
CA GLY A 133 14.88 1.51 -2.91
C GLY A 133 13.47 2.10 -2.83
N PRO A 134 13.24 3.11 -1.97
CA PRO A 134 11.96 3.82 -1.95
C PRO A 134 11.70 4.49 -3.30
N LYS A 135 10.46 4.37 -3.80
CA LYS A 135 10.00 4.97 -5.05
C LYS A 135 8.65 5.65 -4.84
N GLU A 136 8.66 6.98 -4.90
CA GLU A 136 7.45 7.80 -4.85
C GLU A 136 6.73 7.80 -6.20
N LEU A 137 5.42 7.58 -6.18
CA LEU A 137 4.55 7.56 -7.34
C LEU A 137 3.27 8.34 -7.05
N LEU A 138 2.77 8.99 -8.09
CA LEU A 138 1.47 9.65 -8.09
C LEU A 138 0.50 8.81 -8.93
N ILE A 139 -0.41 8.09 -8.27
CA ILE A 139 -1.39 7.22 -8.93
C ILE A 139 -2.76 7.91 -8.87
N GLY A 140 -3.30 8.22 -10.04
CA GLY A 140 -4.53 9.02 -10.17
C GLY A 140 -5.83 8.23 -10.19
N ASP A 141 -5.73 6.92 -10.39
CA ASP A 141 -6.85 5.99 -10.47
C ASP A 141 -6.78 4.95 -9.35
N ASP A 142 -7.86 4.18 -9.22
CA ASP A 142 -7.86 2.98 -8.39
C ASP A 142 -6.86 1.96 -8.97
N PHE A 143 -6.04 1.35 -8.10
CA PHE A 143 -4.99 0.43 -8.53
C PHE A 143 -4.81 -0.76 -7.59
N GLY A 144 -4.37 -1.88 -8.15
CA GLY A 144 -3.82 -3.00 -7.38
C GLY A 144 -2.33 -3.21 -7.66
N LEU A 145 -1.72 -4.18 -7.00
CA LEU A 145 -0.31 -4.53 -7.19
C LEU A 145 -0.17 -5.86 -7.94
N TYR A 146 0.91 -5.99 -8.69
CA TYR A 146 1.27 -7.22 -9.36
C TYR A 146 2.72 -7.60 -9.09
N LEU A 147 2.97 -8.90 -9.11
CA LEU A 147 4.32 -9.47 -9.15
C LEU A 147 4.41 -10.33 -10.40
N LYS A 148 5.48 -10.12 -11.17
CA LYS A 148 5.78 -10.90 -12.36
C LYS A 148 7.14 -11.55 -12.24
N THR A 149 7.24 -12.80 -12.68
CA THR A 149 8.48 -13.59 -12.57
C THR A 149 9.16 -13.77 -13.90
N PRO A 150 10.43 -14.23 -13.89
CA PRO A 150 11.15 -14.56 -15.11
C PRO A 150 10.47 -15.63 -15.96
N LEU A 151 9.66 -16.48 -15.33
CA LEU A 151 8.90 -17.54 -16.01
C LEU A 151 7.60 -17.03 -16.65
N HIS A 152 7.42 -15.70 -16.71
CA HIS A 152 6.29 -15.00 -17.31
C HIS A 152 4.95 -15.18 -16.60
N ASN A 153 4.94 -15.77 -15.41
CA ASN A 153 3.77 -15.76 -14.52
C ASN A 153 3.61 -14.35 -13.94
N THR A 154 2.38 -13.86 -13.88
CA THR A 154 2.02 -12.59 -13.26
C THR A 154 0.87 -12.83 -12.32
N TRP A 155 1.06 -12.57 -11.04
CA TRP A 155 -0.06 -12.56 -10.11
C TRP A 155 -0.43 -11.12 -9.76
N PHE A 156 -1.61 -10.97 -9.21
CA PHE A 156 -2.22 -9.72 -8.81
C PHE A 156 -2.66 -9.81 -7.35
N THR A 157 -2.73 -8.66 -6.68
CA THR A 157 -3.38 -8.59 -5.37
C THR A 157 -4.85 -8.97 -5.49
N ASP A 158 -5.53 -8.59 -6.57
CA ASP A 158 -6.90 -9.03 -6.84
C ASP A 158 -6.95 -10.52 -7.21
N ARG A 159 -7.58 -11.30 -6.33
CA ARG A 159 -7.78 -12.74 -6.50
C ARG A 159 -8.57 -13.08 -7.76
N SER A 160 -9.53 -12.25 -8.15
CA SER A 160 -10.34 -12.47 -9.35
C SER A 160 -9.52 -12.39 -10.63
N GLU A 161 -8.39 -11.68 -10.59
CA GLU A 161 -7.45 -11.53 -11.70
C GLU A 161 -6.47 -12.72 -11.81
N ASN A 162 -6.36 -13.53 -10.76
CA ASN A 162 -5.47 -14.70 -10.70
C ASN A 162 -6.16 -15.96 -11.24
N SER A 163 -6.74 -15.89 -12.45
CA SER A 163 -7.47 -17.02 -13.04
C SER A 163 -6.56 -18.16 -13.53
N ALA A 164 -7.08 -19.39 -13.44
CA ALA A 164 -6.41 -20.61 -13.89
C ALA A 164 -5.92 -20.58 -15.35
N GLN A 165 -6.65 -19.87 -16.21
CA GLN A 165 -6.41 -19.86 -17.65
C GLN A 165 -5.22 -18.98 -18.06
N GLN A 166 -4.84 -18.00 -17.24
CA GLN A 166 -3.71 -17.10 -17.54
C GLN A 166 -2.37 -17.63 -17.01
N MET A 167 -2.39 -18.61 -16.09
CA MET A 167 -1.22 -18.95 -15.26
C MET A 167 -0.78 -20.41 -15.37
N GLY A 168 -1.39 -21.19 -16.25
CA GLY A 168 -1.00 -22.58 -16.58
C GLY A 168 -1.20 -23.61 -15.47
N ILE A 169 -1.22 -23.24 -14.18
CA ILE A 169 -1.29 -24.17 -13.03
C ILE A 169 -1.93 -23.49 -11.80
N LEU A 170 -3.06 -22.79 -11.93
CA LEU A 170 -3.83 -22.30 -10.78
C LEU A 170 -5.33 -22.53 -10.93
N GLU A 171 -5.73 -23.80 -11.01
CA GLU A 171 -7.14 -24.17 -10.96
C GLU A 171 -7.66 -24.12 -9.52
N ASN A 172 -8.09 -22.93 -9.10
CA ASN A 172 -9.34 -22.74 -8.36
C ASN A 172 -9.77 -21.26 -8.43
N PRO A 173 -10.86 -20.91 -9.15
CA PRO A 173 -11.58 -19.67 -8.91
C PRO A 173 -11.94 -19.60 -7.42
N GLY A 174 -11.39 -18.62 -6.70
CA GLY A 174 -11.50 -18.53 -5.23
C GLY A 174 -10.39 -19.24 -4.44
N GLY A 175 -9.22 -19.49 -5.04
CA GLY A 175 -8.03 -20.01 -4.35
C GLY A 175 -7.46 -19.05 -3.29
N ASN A 176 -6.47 -19.53 -2.52
CA ASN A 176 -5.84 -18.79 -1.43
C ASN A 176 -5.26 -17.44 -1.90
N ALA A 177 -5.37 -16.43 -1.06
CA ALA A 177 -4.79 -15.11 -1.33
C ALA A 177 -3.28 -15.25 -1.57
N GLN A 178 -2.80 -14.74 -2.70
CA GLN A 178 -1.37 -14.73 -3.06
C GLN A 178 -0.62 -13.54 -2.43
N ALA A 179 -1.38 -12.56 -1.93
CA ALA A 179 -0.86 -11.40 -1.24
C ALA A 179 -1.76 -11.05 -0.04
N LEU A 180 -1.14 -10.69 1.06
CA LEU A 180 -1.75 -10.20 2.28
C LEU A 180 -1.39 -8.73 2.48
N ILE A 181 -2.38 -7.92 2.83
CA ILE A 181 -2.20 -6.49 3.02
C ILE A 181 -2.47 -6.19 4.49
N TYR A 182 -1.46 -5.76 5.23
CA TYR A 182 -1.59 -5.34 6.63
C TYR A 182 -1.57 -3.83 6.72
N GLU A 183 -2.56 -3.23 7.38
CA GLU A 183 -2.52 -1.81 7.72
C GLU A 183 -1.65 -1.60 8.97
N LEU A 184 -0.41 -1.15 8.77
CA LEU A 184 0.54 -0.90 9.86
C LEU A 184 0.26 0.44 10.57
N LYS A 185 -0.19 1.43 9.80
CA LYS A 185 -0.63 2.74 10.30
C LYS A 185 -1.87 3.17 9.54
N GLN A 186 -2.90 3.52 10.29
CA GLN A 186 -4.21 3.86 9.75
C GLN A 186 -4.11 4.90 8.62
N ASN A 187 -4.55 4.52 7.41
CA ASN A 187 -4.54 5.33 6.19
C ASN A 187 -3.17 5.93 5.80
N GLN A 188 -2.07 5.36 6.29
CA GLN A 188 -0.74 5.92 6.09
C GLN A 188 0.28 4.89 5.65
N GLN A 189 0.22 3.66 6.15
CA GLN A 189 1.25 2.68 5.88
C GLN A 189 0.68 1.28 5.87
N TRP A 190 1.03 0.54 4.83
CA TRP A 190 0.65 -0.85 4.65
C TRP A 190 1.88 -1.72 4.38
N LEU A 191 1.83 -2.96 4.84
CA LEU A 191 2.72 -4.04 4.44
C LEU A 191 1.98 -4.93 3.45
N VAL A 192 2.54 -5.13 2.28
CA VAL A 192 2.05 -6.10 1.30
C VAL A 192 2.99 -7.29 1.36
N ALA A 193 2.49 -8.42 1.85
CA ALA A 193 3.21 -9.66 1.98
C ALA A 193 2.75 -10.65 0.92
N TRP A 194 3.63 -10.98 0.00
CA TRP A 194 3.42 -11.93 -1.09
C TRP A 194 3.92 -13.30 -0.70
N GLU A 195 3.09 -14.32 -0.94
CA GLU A 195 3.43 -15.73 -0.79
C GLU A 195 3.44 -16.38 -2.17
N ASP A 196 4.34 -17.35 -2.36
CA ASP A 196 4.31 -18.19 -3.53
C ASP A 196 3.49 -19.46 -3.39
N LEU A 197 2.26 -19.39 -3.91
CA LEU A 197 1.55 -20.52 -4.48
C LEU A 197 1.37 -21.77 -3.58
N ASP A 198 0.16 -21.85 -3.01
CA ASP A 198 -0.62 -23.05 -2.69
C ASP A 198 0.13 -24.41 -2.78
N ALA A 199 0.76 -24.76 -1.65
CA ALA A 199 1.46 -26.01 -1.37
C ALA A 199 0.65 -27.31 -1.63
N THR A 200 -0.63 -27.24 -2.00
CA THR A 200 -1.52 -28.42 -2.03
C THR A 200 -1.34 -29.36 -3.22
N LYS A 201 -0.73 -28.94 -4.35
CA LYS A 201 -0.64 -29.79 -5.56
C LYS A 201 0.75 -30.13 -6.06
N LEU A 202 1.79 -29.44 -5.62
CA LEU A 202 3.17 -29.80 -5.94
C LEU A 202 3.81 -30.42 -4.71
N LYS A 203 3.95 -31.76 -4.69
CA LYS A 203 4.76 -32.50 -3.68
C LYS A 203 6.27 -32.12 -3.71
N GLN A 204 6.61 -31.01 -4.35
CA GLN A 204 7.93 -30.43 -4.63
C GLN A 204 7.83 -28.88 -4.66
N ALA A 205 6.98 -28.26 -3.85
CA ALA A 205 7.05 -26.81 -3.65
C ALA A 205 8.34 -26.51 -2.85
N ASP A 206 9.43 -26.25 -3.58
CA ASP A 206 10.67 -25.63 -3.11
C ASP A 206 11.37 -24.86 -4.25
N ARG A 207 10.59 -24.31 -5.19
CA ARG A 207 11.11 -23.59 -6.37
C ARG A 207 10.62 -22.14 -6.45
N ASP A 208 10.69 -21.53 -5.25
CA ASP A 208 11.06 -20.15 -4.92
C ASP A 208 10.54 -19.03 -5.81
N PHE A 209 9.22 -18.99 -5.98
CA PHE A 209 8.60 -17.74 -6.37
C PHE A 209 8.54 -16.83 -5.13
N ASN A 210 8.75 -15.52 -5.28
CA ASN A 210 9.30 -14.75 -4.15
C ASN A 210 8.36 -14.55 -2.95
N ASP A 211 8.82 -14.97 -1.77
CA ASP A 211 8.43 -14.32 -0.52
C ASP A 211 8.88 -12.87 -0.60
N MET A 212 7.94 -11.94 -0.64
CA MET A 212 8.28 -10.53 -0.76
C MET A 212 7.42 -9.70 0.17
N TYR A 213 8.06 -8.80 0.91
CA TYR A 213 7.39 -7.74 1.64
C TYR A 213 7.66 -6.40 0.96
N ALA A 214 6.59 -5.70 0.62
CA ALA A 214 6.63 -4.34 0.15
C ALA A 214 5.91 -3.40 1.12
N LEU A 215 6.55 -2.31 1.53
CA LEU A 215 5.89 -1.21 2.19
C LEU A 215 5.24 -0.29 1.16
N VAL A 216 4.02 0.13 1.49
CA VAL A 216 3.28 1.18 0.79
C VAL A 216 3.03 2.28 1.80
N THR A 217 3.59 3.47 1.59
CA THR A 217 3.50 4.59 2.55
C THR A 217 2.94 5.81 1.86
N VAL A 218 1.85 6.37 2.38
CA VAL A 218 1.36 7.69 1.94
C VAL A 218 2.44 8.72 2.28
N VAL A 219 2.93 9.44 1.27
CA VAL A 219 3.84 10.56 1.49
C VAL A 219 2.98 11.75 1.93
N PRO A 220 3.14 12.25 3.18
CA PRO A 220 2.41 13.42 3.60
C PRO A 220 2.75 14.56 2.65
N GLU A 221 1.72 15.26 2.13
CA GLU A 221 1.98 16.51 1.42
C GLU A 221 2.87 17.37 2.33
N PRO A 222 3.99 17.91 1.81
CA PRO A 222 4.85 18.76 2.62
C PRO A 222 3.97 19.91 3.10
N ILE A 223 3.59 19.87 4.39
CA ILE A 223 2.57 20.74 4.98
C ILE A 223 3.01 22.14 4.66
N SER A 224 2.35 22.72 3.65
CA SER A 224 2.75 23.92 2.92
C SER A 224 3.61 24.83 3.79
N SER A 225 4.92 24.62 3.76
CA SER A 225 5.89 25.55 4.35
C SER A 225 5.75 26.90 3.64
N ALA A 226 5.20 26.88 2.42
CA ALA A 226 4.62 28.00 1.70
C ALA A 226 3.54 28.77 2.50
N LEU A 227 2.57 28.10 3.15
CA LEU A 227 1.53 28.75 3.97
C LEU A 227 2.11 29.32 5.27
N PHE A 228 3.10 28.67 5.88
CA PHE A 228 3.78 29.21 7.06
C PHE A 228 4.64 30.44 6.70
N LEU A 229 5.33 30.41 5.56
CA LEU A 229 6.09 31.55 5.04
C LEU A 229 5.19 32.71 4.59
N LEU A 230 4.04 32.42 3.96
CA LEU A 230 3.08 33.45 3.55
C LEU A 230 2.35 34.05 4.76
N GLY A 231 1.93 33.22 5.72
CA GLY A 231 1.28 33.69 6.96
C GLY A 231 2.24 34.47 7.88
N GLY A 232 3.46 33.96 8.06
CA GLY A 232 4.51 34.59 8.85
C GLY A 232 5.04 35.88 8.21
N GLY A 233 5.23 35.88 6.89
CA GLY A 233 5.70 37.05 6.13
C GLY A 233 4.72 38.22 6.18
N VAL A 234 3.41 37.97 6.10
CA VAL A 234 2.38 39.02 6.20
C VAL A 234 2.33 39.61 7.61
N LEU A 235 2.46 38.80 8.66
CA LEU A 235 2.49 39.29 10.04
C LEU A 235 3.76 40.09 10.35
N ALA A 236 4.92 39.65 9.84
CA ALA A 236 6.19 40.37 9.95
C ALA A 236 6.13 41.73 9.23
N ALA A 237 5.64 41.76 7.98
CA ALA A 237 5.51 42.98 7.19
C ALA A 237 4.56 44.01 7.84
N ARG A 238 3.50 43.54 8.52
CA ARG A 238 2.56 44.42 9.23
C ARG A 238 3.18 45.09 10.46
N ARG A 239 4.15 44.43 11.11
CA ARG A 239 4.86 44.96 12.29
C ARG A 239 5.85 46.07 11.92
N PHE A 240 6.47 46.00 10.74
CA PHE A 240 7.39 47.05 10.27
C PHE A 240 6.71 48.33 9.80
N LYS A 241 5.43 48.28 9.39
CA LYS A 241 4.71 49.47 8.92
C LYS A 241 4.24 50.42 10.05
N ARG A 242 4.24 49.98 11.31
CA ARG A 242 3.76 50.77 12.47
C ARG A 242 4.78 51.72 13.10
N LYS A 243 6.04 51.73 12.65
CA LYS A 243 7.12 52.58 13.22
C LYS A 243 7.42 53.87 12.44
N ARG A 244 6.56 54.27 11.50
CA ARG A 244 6.67 55.55 10.77
C ARG A 244 5.38 56.34 10.90
N SER A 245 5.14 56.87 12.09
CA SER A 245 4.19 57.95 12.40
C SER A 245 4.72 58.72 13.58
#